data_AF-A0A8S0YKN1-F1
#
_entry.id   AF-A0A8S0YKN1-F1
#
_cell.length_a   1.000
_cell.length_b   1.000
_cell.length_c   1.000
_cell.angle_alpha   90.00
_cell.angle_beta   90.00
_cell.angle_gamma   90.00
#
_symmetry.space_group_name_H-M   'P 1'
#
loop_
_entity.id
_entity.type
_entity.pdbx_description
1 polymer ?
#
loop_
_entity_poly.entity_id
_entity_poly.type
_entity_poly.pdbx_seq_one_letter_code
_entity_poly.pdbx_strand_id
1 'polypeptide(L)'
;MNMTHYMSLLMDNQPWNLIIFMAVPVICAEALTITEFFIIYNRIESGWIRTLNKIVGIFDGFYFTGIFIYLFINAVIPLTGGGGWHTWVDVVAVGFYLSGVIFLLPIALMELGIIFKNKRSEERLKIHFILVGGFLIVAHVAMIFGMVNPEIIGTMKGMPKM
;
A
#
# COMPACT_ATOMS: atom_id res chain seq x y z
N MET A 1 3.90 12.13 -28.65
CA MET A 1 2.74 11.80 -27.80
C MET A 1 3.18 12.04 -26.37
N ASN A 2 2.70 13.11 -25.73
CA ASN A 2 3.14 13.51 -24.39
C ASN A 2 2.45 12.63 -23.35
N MET A 3 3.15 11.58 -22.92
CA MET A 3 2.77 10.80 -21.75
C MET A 3 3.40 11.41 -20.50
N THR A 4 2.75 11.29 -19.34
CA THR A 4 3.35 11.70 -18.06
C THR A 4 4.56 10.85 -17.72
N HIS A 5 5.56 11.43 -17.06
CA HIS A 5 6.76 10.71 -16.62
C HIS A 5 6.46 9.54 -15.66
N TYR A 6 5.32 9.59 -14.97
CA TYR A 6 4.79 8.49 -14.16
C TYR A 6 4.28 7.33 -15.03
N MET A 7 3.60 7.64 -16.13
CA MET A 7 3.12 6.64 -17.10
C MET A 7 4.30 6.04 -17.90
N SER A 8 5.33 6.81 -18.24
CA SER A 8 6.54 6.25 -18.86
C SER A 8 7.32 5.34 -17.91
N LEU A 9 7.47 5.70 -16.62
CA LEU A 9 8.14 4.84 -15.64
C LEU A 9 7.38 3.54 -15.32
N LEU A 10 6.05 3.55 -15.40
CA LEU A 10 5.24 2.33 -15.27
C LEU A 10 5.19 1.51 -16.57
N MET A 11 5.28 2.14 -17.74
CA MET A 11 5.16 1.48 -19.06
C MET A 11 6.48 1.04 -19.68
N ASP A 12 7.63 1.65 -19.34
CA ASP A 12 8.93 1.33 -19.94
C ASP A 12 9.45 -0.08 -19.53
N ASN A 13 8.89 -0.68 -18.47
CA ASN A 13 9.23 -2.03 -18.00
C ASN A 13 8.00 -2.82 -17.50
N GLN A 14 6.88 -2.74 -18.22
CA GLN A 14 5.79 -3.72 -18.03
C GLN A 14 6.33 -5.12 -18.37
N PRO A 15 6.19 -6.12 -17.47
CA PRO A 15 5.28 -6.20 -16.32
C PRO A 15 5.94 -6.06 -14.93
N TRP A 16 7.26 -5.89 -14.86
CA TRP A 16 8.04 -6.04 -13.62
C TRP A 16 7.76 -4.95 -12.58
N ASN A 17 7.60 -3.70 -13.00
CA ASN A 17 7.35 -2.60 -12.08
C ASN A 17 6.01 -2.76 -11.35
N LEU A 18 4.95 -3.19 -12.03
CA LEU A 18 3.63 -3.38 -11.40
C LEU A 18 3.66 -4.53 -10.40
N ILE A 19 4.38 -5.60 -10.71
CA ILE A 19 4.55 -6.74 -9.81
C ILE A 19 5.28 -6.29 -8.54
N ILE A 20 6.42 -5.61 -8.69
CA ILE A 20 7.27 -5.18 -7.58
C ILE A 20 6.56 -4.13 -6.73
N PHE A 21 5.96 -3.12 -7.35
CA PHE A 21 5.40 -1.99 -6.61
C PHE A 21 4.02 -2.31 -6.04
N MET A 22 3.21 -3.16 -6.66
CA MET A 22 1.81 -3.34 -6.22
C MET A 22 1.46 -4.79 -5.91
N ALA A 23 1.79 -5.74 -6.79
CA ALA A 23 1.34 -7.12 -6.61
C ALA A 23 2.00 -7.78 -5.38
N VAL A 24 3.32 -7.66 -5.23
CA VAL A 24 4.06 -8.28 -4.12
C VAL A 24 3.55 -7.77 -2.76
N PRO A 25 3.47 -6.46 -2.49
CA PRO A 25 3.00 -5.99 -1.18
C PRO A 25 1.54 -6.35 -0.89
N VAL A 26 0.66 -6.25 -1.89
CA VAL A 26 -0.78 -6.54 -1.68
C VAL A 26 -0.99 -8.03 -1.41
N ILE A 27 -0.34 -8.92 -2.18
CA ILE A 27 -0.43 -10.37 -1.94
C ILE A 27 0.16 -10.73 -0.57
N CYS A 28 1.27 -10.11 -0.18
CA CYS A 28 1.85 -10.30 1.16
C CYS A 28 0.88 -9.85 2.26
N ALA A 29 0.27 -8.68 2.12
CA ALA A 29 -0.73 -8.17 3.07
C ALA A 29 -1.99 -9.04 3.15
N GLU A 30 -2.48 -9.58 2.03
CA GLU A 30 -3.60 -10.50 1.99
C GLU A 30 -3.25 -11.85 2.66
N ALA A 31 -2.07 -12.39 2.36
CA ALA A 31 -1.57 -13.60 3.00
C ALA A 31 -1.42 -13.43 4.52
N LEU A 32 -0.90 -12.27 4.97
CA LEU A 32 -0.87 -11.89 6.38
C LEU A 32 -2.27 -11.88 6.99
N THR A 33 -3.23 -11.25 6.33
CA THR A 33 -4.62 -11.20 6.80
C THR A 33 -5.22 -12.60 6.99
N ILE A 34 -5.04 -13.48 6.00
CA ILE A 34 -5.56 -14.85 6.04
C ILE A 34 -4.90 -15.65 7.17
N THR A 35 -3.57 -15.59 7.29
CA THR A 35 -2.85 -16.30 8.35
C THR A 35 -3.21 -15.77 9.74
N GLU A 36 -3.43 -14.48 9.90
CA GLU A 36 -3.89 -13.87 11.15
C GLU A 36 -5.30 -14.37 11.53
N PHE A 37 -6.20 -14.39 10.56
CA PHE A 37 -7.56 -14.89 10.77
C PHE A 37 -7.54 -16.36 11.22
N PHE A 38 -6.65 -17.17 10.64
CA PHE A 38 -6.48 -18.56 11.02
C PHE A 38 -5.94 -18.73 12.45
N ILE A 39 -5.01 -17.87 12.87
CA ILE A 39 -4.46 -17.84 14.24
C ILE A 39 -5.56 -17.47 15.24
N ILE A 40 -6.38 -16.45 14.94
CA ILE A 40 -7.49 -16.02 15.79
C ILE A 40 -8.55 -17.10 15.90
N TYR A 41 -8.96 -17.69 14.76
CA TYR A 41 -10.04 -18.67 14.70
C TYR A 41 -9.68 -19.96 15.45
N ASN A 42 -8.48 -20.49 15.23
CA ASN A 42 -8.02 -21.72 15.91
C ASN A 42 -7.38 -21.47 17.28
N ARG A 43 -7.32 -20.20 17.75
CA ARG A 43 -6.63 -19.78 18.99
C ARG A 43 -5.22 -20.37 19.12
N ILE A 44 -4.46 -20.35 18.03
CA ILE A 44 -3.10 -20.92 17.99
C ILE A 44 -2.15 -19.94 18.69
N GLU A 45 -1.84 -20.21 19.96
CA GLU A 45 -0.96 -19.31 20.72
C GLU A 45 0.52 -19.41 20.30
N SER A 46 0.94 -20.56 19.77
CA SER A 46 2.30 -20.81 19.30
C SER A 46 2.33 -21.80 18.14
N GLY A 47 3.24 -21.60 17.18
CA GLY A 47 3.39 -22.50 16.04
C GLY A 47 4.06 -21.86 14.83
N TRP A 48 4.35 -22.68 13.82
CA TRP A 48 5.00 -22.28 12.57
C TRP A 48 4.25 -21.15 11.84
N ILE A 49 2.91 -21.18 11.87
CA ILE A 49 2.03 -20.17 11.24
C ILE A 49 2.28 -18.78 11.85
N ARG A 50 2.49 -18.70 13.16
CA ARG A 50 2.75 -17.43 13.86
C ARG A 50 4.13 -16.87 13.54
N THR A 51 5.14 -17.74 13.44
CA THR A 51 6.50 -17.34 13.04
C THR A 51 6.51 -16.87 11.58
N LEU A 52 5.80 -17.57 10.68
CA LEU A 52 5.65 -17.14 9.30
C LEU A 52 4.99 -15.77 9.20
N ASN A 53 3.87 -15.58 9.89
CA ASN A 53 3.15 -14.30 9.88
C ASN A 53 4.04 -13.14 10.35
N LYS A 54 4.80 -13.35 11.44
CA LYS A 54 5.79 -12.39 11.91
C LYS A 54 6.87 -12.07 10.86
N ILE A 55 7.43 -13.08 10.20
CA ILE A 55 8.46 -12.88 9.17
C ILE A 55 7.88 -12.11 7.97
N VAL A 56 6.70 -12.52 7.50
CA VAL A 56 6.04 -11.89 6.36
C VAL A 56 5.67 -10.43 6.70
N GLY A 57 5.22 -10.13 7.92
CA GLY A 57 4.86 -8.77 8.33
C GLY A 57 6.06 -7.84 8.41
N ILE A 58 7.20 -8.35 8.89
CA ILE A 58 8.47 -7.61 8.87
C ILE A 58 8.91 -7.39 7.42
N PHE A 59 8.96 -8.45 6.63
CA PHE A 59 9.39 -8.37 5.23
C PHE A 59 8.54 -7.37 4.44
N ASP A 60 7.21 -7.51 4.51
CA ASP A 60 6.26 -6.68 3.79
C ASP A 60 6.34 -5.22 4.21
N GLY A 61 6.40 -4.92 5.52
CA GLY A 61 6.50 -3.54 5.99
C GLY A 61 7.81 -2.85 5.60
N PHE A 62 8.95 -3.55 5.62
CA PHE A 62 10.20 -2.98 5.11
C PHE A 62 10.20 -2.83 3.59
N TYR A 63 9.69 -3.83 2.88
CA TYR A 63 9.58 -3.82 1.43
C TYR A 63 8.73 -2.64 0.95
N PHE A 64 7.53 -2.48 1.53
CA PHE A 64 6.64 -1.36 1.22
C PHE A 64 7.23 -0.01 1.61
N THR A 65 7.97 0.08 2.72
CA THR A 65 8.68 1.32 3.10
C THR A 65 9.77 1.68 2.09
N GLY A 66 10.51 0.69 1.56
CA GLY A 66 11.47 0.91 0.48
C GLY A 66 10.80 1.44 -0.80
N ILE A 67 9.66 0.85 -1.16
CA ILE A 67 8.83 1.31 -2.28
C ILE A 67 8.35 2.74 -2.06
N PHE A 68 7.87 3.06 -0.86
CA PHE A 68 7.43 4.40 -0.48
C PHE A 68 8.56 5.42 -0.70
N ILE A 69 9.76 5.17 -0.19
CA ILE A 69 10.90 6.09 -0.34
C ILE A 69 11.25 6.27 -1.82
N TYR A 70 11.29 5.16 -2.57
CA TYR A 70 11.62 5.18 -3.99
C TYR A 70 10.61 6.01 -4.79
N LEU A 71 9.32 5.78 -4.59
CA LEU A 71 8.24 6.52 -5.27
C LEU A 71 8.16 7.96 -4.78
N PHE A 72 8.42 8.22 -3.50
CA PHE A 72 8.42 9.58 -2.97
C PHE A 72 9.50 10.43 -3.65
N ILE A 73 10.72 9.92 -3.75
CA ILE A 73 11.84 10.66 -4.36
C ILE A 73 11.72 10.73 -5.89
N ASN A 74 11.41 9.61 -6.55
CA ASN A 74 11.45 9.52 -8.02
C ASN A 74 10.13 9.88 -8.71
N ALA A 75 8.99 9.84 -8.01
CA ALA A 75 7.70 10.20 -8.59
C ALA A 75 7.11 11.45 -7.90
N VAL A 76 6.93 11.46 -6.58
CA VAL A 76 6.18 12.53 -5.90
C VAL A 76 6.87 13.89 -6.00
N ILE A 77 8.18 13.96 -5.72
CA ILE A 77 8.96 15.20 -5.82
C ILE A 77 8.94 15.77 -7.25
N PRO A 78 9.29 15.01 -8.30
CA PRO A 78 9.25 15.54 -9.66
C PRO A 78 7.83 15.84 -10.16
N LEU A 79 6.80 15.09 -9.76
CA LEU A 79 5.41 15.39 -10.11
C LEU A 79 4.92 16.71 -9.47
N THR A 80 5.32 16.95 -8.22
CA THR A 80 4.93 18.16 -7.46
C THR A 80 5.73 19.39 -7.88
N GLY A 81 7.02 19.24 -8.19
CA GLY A 81 7.88 20.33 -8.64
C GLY A 81 7.73 20.68 -10.13
N GLY A 82 7.41 19.69 -10.98
CA GLY A 82 7.27 19.85 -12.43
C GLY A 82 5.86 20.15 -12.92
N GLY A 83 4.85 20.22 -12.03
CA GLY A 83 3.45 20.48 -12.40
C GLY A 83 2.83 19.38 -13.29
N GLY A 84 3.37 18.16 -13.25
CA GLY A 84 3.00 17.05 -14.14
C GLY A 84 1.75 16.28 -13.73
N TRP A 85 1.05 16.70 -12.68
CA TRP A 85 -0.22 16.11 -12.25
C TRP A 85 -1.27 16.32 -13.34
N HIS A 86 -1.72 15.24 -13.99
CA HIS A 86 -2.72 15.33 -15.05
C HIS A 86 -4.10 15.66 -14.48
N THR A 87 -4.49 15.04 -13.36
CA THR A 87 -5.79 15.27 -12.71
C THR A 87 -5.69 15.18 -11.18
N TRP A 88 -6.65 15.78 -10.45
CA TRP A 88 -6.79 15.63 -8.98
C TRP A 88 -6.89 14.16 -8.54
N VAL A 89 -7.36 13.29 -9.43
CA VAL A 89 -7.47 11.83 -9.24
C VAL A 89 -6.10 11.19 -9.04
N ASP A 90 -5.09 11.64 -9.78
CA ASP A 90 -3.72 11.12 -9.64
C ASP A 90 -3.17 11.44 -8.24
N VAL A 91 -3.45 12.65 -7.74
CA VAL A 91 -3.05 13.08 -6.39
C VAL A 91 -3.71 12.21 -5.33
N VAL A 92 -4.99 11.89 -5.51
CA VAL A 92 -5.72 11.00 -4.60
C VAL A 92 -5.19 9.57 -4.70
N ALA A 93 -4.99 9.02 -5.89
CA ALA A 93 -4.49 7.65 -6.07
C ALA A 93 -3.09 7.47 -5.46
N VAL A 94 -2.15 8.37 -5.77
CA VAL A 94 -0.79 8.35 -5.21
C VAL A 94 -0.82 8.63 -3.70
N GLY A 95 -1.65 9.57 -3.24
CA GLY A 95 -1.79 9.89 -1.83
C GLY A 95 -2.30 8.72 -0.99
N PHE A 96 -3.35 8.04 -1.45
CA PHE A 96 -3.87 6.84 -0.78
C PHE A 96 -2.83 5.71 -0.82
N TYR A 97 -2.19 5.48 -1.97
CA TYR A 97 -1.14 4.46 -2.08
C TYR A 97 0.00 4.70 -1.07
N LEU A 98 0.52 5.93 -0.99
CA LEU A 98 1.58 6.31 -0.06
C LEU A 98 1.12 6.24 1.40
N SER A 99 -0.14 6.54 1.68
CA SER A 99 -0.70 6.42 3.03
C SER A 99 -0.71 4.98 3.56
N GLY A 100 -0.60 3.97 2.68
CA GLY A 100 -0.43 2.58 3.07
C GLY A 100 0.78 2.34 3.99
N VAL A 101 1.84 3.16 3.89
CA VAL A 101 3.03 3.03 4.74
C VAL A 101 2.71 3.29 6.21
N ILE A 102 1.70 4.12 6.48
CA ILE A 102 1.22 4.44 7.84
C ILE A 102 0.65 3.20 8.52
N PHE A 103 0.19 2.22 7.75
CA PHE A 103 -0.38 0.98 8.27
C PHE A 103 0.68 -0.13 8.34
N LEU A 104 1.47 -0.33 7.27
CA LEU A 104 2.47 -1.41 7.19
C LEU A 104 3.74 -1.16 7.99
N LEU A 105 4.20 0.08 8.13
CA LEU A 105 5.41 0.36 8.91
C LEU A 105 5.22 0.07 10.41
N PRO A 106 4.12 0.49 11.07
CA PRO A 106 3.88 0.12 12.46
C PRO A 106 3.76 -1.39 12.67
N ILE A 107 3.25 -2.14 11.68
CA ILE A 107 3.22 -3.60 11.69
C ILE A 107 4.65 -4.15 11.78
N ALA A 108 5.55 -3.78 10.87
CA ALA A 108 6.93 -4.25 10.90
C ALA A 108 7.67 -3.85 12.19
N LEU A 109 7.44 -2.63 12.69
CA LEU A 109 8.05 -2.14 13.93
C LEU A 109 7.51 -2.86 15.18
N MET A 110 6.22 -3.20 15.17
CA MET A 110 5.59 -4.00 16.21
C MET A 110 6.13 -5.44 16.17
N GLU A 111 6.32 -6.00 14.97
CA GLU A 111 6.86 -7.34 14.80
C GLU A 111 8.33 -7.47 15.21
N LEU A 112 9.15 -6.47 14.88
CA LEU A 112 10.52 -6.34 15.41
C LEU A 112 10.60 -6.18 16.93
N GLY A 113 9.49 -5.89 17.61
CA GLY A 113 9.46 -5.63 19.05
C GLY A 113 10.07 -4.27 19.40
N ILE A 114 10.03 -3.30 18.49
CA ILE A 114 10.39 -1.91 18.77
C ILE A 114 9.21 -1.20 19.42
N ILE A 115 7.98 -1.47 18.93
CA ILE A 115 6.73 -0.88 19.42
C ILE A 115 5.87 -1.99 20.07
N PHE A 116 5.08 -1.65 21.10
CA PHE A 116 4.16 -2.55 21.81
C PHE A 116 4.80 -3.78 22.51
N LYS A 117 6.03 -3.65 23.00
CA LYS A 117 6.74 -4.69 23.77
C LYS A 117 6.00 -5.21 25.01
N ASN A 118 5.18 -4.36 25.62
CA ASN A 118 4.53 -4.64 26.92
C ASN A 118 3.04 -5.04 26.80
N LYS A 119 2.55 -5.27 25.57
CA LYS A 119 1.17 -5.66 25.30
C LYS A 119 1.01 -7.17 25.36
N ARG A 120 -0.12 -7.66 25.89
CA ARG A 120 -0.47 -9.09 25.86
C ARG A 120 -0.50 -9.59 24.42
N SER A 121 -0.11 -10.85 24.23
CA SER A 121 -0.07 -11.58 22.96
C SER A 121 -1.34 -11.37 22.11
N GLU A 122 -2.51 -11.37 22.75
CA GLU A 122 -3.80 -11.12 22.08
C GLU A 122 -4.05 -9.65 21.68
N GLU A 123 -3.62 -8.67 22.49
CA GLU A 123 -3.80 -7.24 22.15
C GLU A 123 -2.94 -6.85 20.96
N ARG A 124 -1.71 -7.37 20.90
CA ARG A 124 -0.81 -7.18 19.76
C ARG A 124 -1.42 -7.74 18.48
N LEU A 125 -2.06 -8.90 18.56
CA LEU A 125 -2.73 -9.56 17.44
C LEU A 125 -3.92 -8.75 16.92
N LYS A 126 -4.73 -8.17 17.82
CA LYS A 126 -5.83 -7.27 17.44
C LYS A 126 -5.33 -6.01 16.74
N ILE A 127 -4.27 -5.39 17.26
CA ILE A 127 -3.67 -4.20 16.64
C ILE A 127 -3.11 -4.56 15.25
N HIS A 128 -2.43 -5.69 15.13
CA HIS A 128 -1.92 -6.19 13.85
C HIS A 128 -3.04 -6.31 12.83
N PHE A 129 -4.13 -7.00 13.19
CA PHE A 129 -5.29 -7.19 12.32
C PHE A 129 -5.95 -5.87 11.90
N ILE A 130 -6.13 -4.92 12.82
CA ILE A 130 -6.71 -3.60 12.50
C ILE A 130 -5.83 -2.83 11.52
N LEU A 131 -4.51 -2.87 11.72
CA LEU A 131 -3.56 -2.17 10.85
C LEU A 131 -3.54 -2.78 9.45
N VAL A 132 -3.49 -4.12 9.32
CA VAL A 132 -3.51 -4.80 8.02
C VAL A 132 -4.86 -4.56 7.32
N GLY A 133 -5.97 -4.66 8.05
CA GLY A 133 -7.30 -4.35 7.49
C GLY A 133 -7.41 -2.90 6.98
N GLY A 134 -6.86 -1.95 7.73
CA GLY A 134 -6.77 -0.55 7.29
C GLY A 134 -5.95 -0.38 6.02
N PHE A 135 -4.81 -1.06 5.92
CA PHE A 135 -3.99 -1.10 4.71
C PHE A 135 -4.77 -1.64 3.50
N LEU A 136 -5.49 -2.75 3.64
CA LEU A 136 -6.27 -3.32 2.54
C LEU A 136 -7.31 -2.33 2.00
N ILE A 137 -8.04 -1.64 2.89
CA ILE A 137 -9.05 -0.65 2.47
C ILE A 137 -8.39 0.46 1.66
N VAL A 138 -7.31 1.04 2.19
CA VAL A 138 -6.57 2.13 1.56
C VAL A 138 -5.96 1.70 0.22
N ALA A 139 -5.39 0.50 0.16
CA ALA A 139 -4.82 -0.06 -1.06
C ALA A 139 -5.88 -0.28 -2.15
N HIS A 140 -7.07 -0.77 -1.79
CA HIS A 140 -8.18 -0.92 -2.74
C HIS A 140 -8.69 0.43 -3.24
N VAL A 141 -8.81 1.42 -2.36
CA VAL A 141 -9.16 2.79 -2.75
C VAL A 141 -8.12 3.31 -3.76
N ALA A 142 -6.82 3.16 -3.48
CA ALA A 142 -5.76 3.56 -4.40
C ALA A 142 -5.85 2.84 -5.75
N MET A 143 -6.14 1.54 -5.78
CA MET A 143 -6.31 0.77 -7.02
C MET A 143 -7.53 1.22 -7.82
N ILE A 144 -8.67 1.44 -7.16
CA ILE A 144 -9.89 1.92 -7.83
C ILE A 144 -9.62 3.29 -8.46
N PHE A 145 -9.13 4.26 -7.69
CA PHE A 145 -8.85 5.60 -8.21
C PHE A 145 -7.70 5.63 -9.21
N GLY A 146 -6.71 4.74 -9.08
CA GLY A 146 -5.61 4.61 -10.05
C GLY A 146 -6.04 4.01 -11.40
N MET A 147 -7.12 3.23 -11.44
CA MET A 147 -7.70 2.68 -12.67
C MET A 147 -8.85 3.53 -13.24
N VAL A 148 -9.28 4.58 -12.55
CA VAL A 148 -10.25 5.54 -13.10
C VAL A 148 -9.59 6.28 -14.26
N ASN A 149 -10.13 6.09 -15.47
CA ASN A 149 -9.61 6.75 -16.67
C ASN A 149 -9.71 8.29 -16.51
N PRO A 150 -8.59 9.03 -16.56
CA PRO A 150 -8.59 10.49 -16.46
C PRO A 150 -9.43 11.18 -17.56
N GLU A 151 -9.70 10.51 -18.69
CA GLU A 151 -10.57 11.03 -19.75
C GLU A 151 -12.03 11.22 -19.31
N ILE A 152 -12.54 10.38 -18.41
CA ILE A 152 -13.93 10.49 -17.91
C ILE A 152 -14.10 11.77 -17.07
N ILE A 153 -13.04 12.21 -16.40
CA ILE A 153 -13.06 13.37 -15.49
C ILE A 153 -12.63 14.65 -16.22
N GLY A 154 -11.75 14.56 -17.22
CA GLY A 154 -11.48 15.66 -18.15
C GLY A 154 -12.75 16.12 -18.90
N THR A 155 -13.62 15.18 -19.25
CA THR A 155 -14.90 15.48 -19.93
C THR A 155 -15.91 16.20 -19.02
N MET A 156 -15.83 16.01 -17.69
CA MET A 156 -16.66 16.76 -16.73
C MET A 156 -16.21 18.22 -16.53
N LYS A 157 -14.96 18.56 -16.87
CA LYS A 157 -14.49 19.96 -16.86
C LYS A 157 -14.97 20.75 -18.10
N GLY A 158 -15.61 20.07 -19.06
CA GLY A 158 -16.12 20.61 -20.31
C GLY A 158 -17.65 20.62 -20.46
N MET A 159 -18.43 20.42 -19.39
CA MET A 159 -19.86 20.74 -19.48
C MET A 159 -20.03 22.28 -19.47
N PRO A 160 -20.64 22.88 -20.51
CA PRO A 160 -21.05 24.27 -20.42
C PRO A 160 -22.04 24.36 -19.26
N LYS A 161 -21.86 25.36 -18.40
CA LYS A 161 -22.92 25.75 -17.47
C LYS A 161 -24.17 26.03 -18.31
N MET A 162 -25.17 25.17 -18.21
CA MET A 162 -26.53 25.51 -18.64
C MET A 162 -27.07 26.61 -17.73
#